data_AF-A0A8S2VNK0-F1
#
_entry.id   AF-A0A8S2VNK0-F1
#
_cell.length_a   1.000
_cell.length_b   1.000
_cell.length_c   1.000
_cell.angle_alpha   90.00
_cell.angle_beta   90.00
_cell.angle_gamma   90.00
#
_symmetry.space_group_name_H-M   'P 1'
#
loop_
_entity.id
_entity.type
_entity.pdbx_description
1 polymer ?
#
loop_
_entity_poly.entity_id
_entity_poly.type
_entity_poly.pdbx_seq_one_letter_code
_entity_poly.pdbx_strand_id
1 'polypeptide(L)'
;MDDHDALLIALLVIVVIFLGFIITFIICWRIRKRRQYNEFRSSSEETGLITRISQPRIERAQAQERASLLTCHFYIRTAGEYTFHSQLYQLGSNPEKSWFLVTPTSRTTSALSMGIASHLLTIQPKSDRLNYLNDEESTTTYFRTLNNLFSRLFHPYVEPIIKVDALYTQKSVVTVKQYQRLGSLKDILHGVVPTAKFNGKYSYRSSGLSLERVRLYSRQLIEGLLFLQSKSMPPIVDLHSGNIIVVGPSIQIGSYENQFLEQRTRIYSLVKRATSSLILPDGMTRAQACEVFCFGGVLFEMIAGYELGEQLRGLTPKHWHDCGRDPDARQMLTRLFDIAQPVLTLTEIRQLPYFSKSTIELKELRNFTPMPGEYSNDVKILLEQWTNTMRKKRNPSMKTSIAEKRKNSAVPKQMETSIINLSYTPTTSSSSTTTTKPSAPLSSPMPPPVSQQTMATPPPPP
;
A
#
# COMPACT_ATOMS: atom_id res chain seq x y z
N MET A 1 30.02 66.60 65.18
CA MET A 1 30.24 65.68 64.05
C MET A 1 29.64 66.41 62.88
N ASP A 2 30.50 67.08 62.14
CA ASP A 2 30.10 68.16 61.23
C ASP A 2 29.32 67.60 60.05
N ASP A 3 28.35 68.36 59.53
CA ASP A 3 27.47 67.95 58.41
C ASP A 3 28.25 67.42 57.20
N HIS A 4 29.52 67.80 57.07
CA HIS A 4 30.41 67.34 56.01
C HIS A 4 30.80 65.86 56.14
N ASP A 5 31.03 65.35 57.35
CA ASP A 5 31.40 63.95 57.60
C ASP A 5 30.22 63.01 57.38
N ALA A 6 29.01 63.45 57.77
CA ALA A 6 27.78 62.70 57.53
C ALA A 6 27.47 62.56 56.03
N LEU A 7 27.70 63.63 55.26
CA LEU A 7 27.52 63.62 53.81
C LEU A 7 28.57 62.74 53.10
N LEU A 8 29.80 62.71 53.60
CA LEU A 8 30.88 61.89 53.05
C LEU A 8 30.63 60.40 53.31
N ILE A 9 30.15 60.03 54.51
CA ILE A 9 29.73 58.66 54.83
C ILE A 9 28.54 58.24 53.96
N ALA A 10 27.54 59.11 53.78
CA ALA A 10 26.38 58.82 52.94
C ALA A 10 26.77 58.57 51.47
N LEU A 11 27.68 59.37 50.91
CA LEU A 11 28.22 59.16 49.57
C LEU A 11 28.99 57.84 49.46
N LEU A 12 29.79 57.49 50.47
CA LEU A 12 30.55 56.24 50.49
C LEU A 12 29.63 55.02 50.50
N VAL A 13 28.54 55.08 51.28
CA VAL A 13 27.50 54.02 51.32
C VAL A 13 26.82 53.88 49.95
N ILE A 14 26.48 54.98 49.29
CA ILE A 14 25.86 54.95 47.95
C ILE A 14 26.82 54.32 46.92
N VAL A 15 28.11 54.67 46.96
CA VAL A 15 29.13 54.11 46.06
C VAL A 15 29.30 52.61 46.29
N VAL A 16 29.32 52.16 47.55
CA VAL A 16 29.42 50.73 47.89
C VAL A 16 28.20 49.94 47.41
N ILE A 17 26.99 50.50 47.59
CA ILE A 17 25.75 49.88 47.08
C ILE A 17 25.79 49.79 45.55
N PHE A 18 26.20 50.86 44.87
CA PHE A 18 26.30 50.90 43.42
C PHE A 18 27.32 49.89 42.87
N LEU A 19 28.48 49.77 43.52
CA LEU A 19 29.47 48.73 43.20
C LEU A 19 28.91 47.32 43.43
N GLY A 20 28.14 47.10 44.50
CA GLY A 20 27.45 45.83 44.76
C GLY A 20 26.46 45.45 43.65
N PHE A 21 25.71 46.42 43.11
CA PHE A 21 24.83 46.20 41.97
C PHE A 21 25.60 45.87 40.69
N ILE A 22 26.68 46.58 40.40
CA ILE A 22 27.53 46.31 39.22
C ILE A 22 28.12 44.90 39.29
N ILE A 23 28.67 44.50 40.43
CA ILE A 23 29.25 43.17 40.61
C ILE A 23 28.19 42.09 40.42
N THR A 24 27.01 42.27 41.04
CA THR A 24 25.89 41.33 40.90
C THR A 24 25.44 41.23 39.43
N PHE A 25 25.34 42.36 38.72
CA PHE A 25 25.01 42.38 37.31
C PHE A 25 26.04 41.63 36.46
N ILE A 26 27.34 41.83 36.70
CA ILE A 26 28.42 41.13 35.99
C ILE A 26 28.36 39.61 36.27
N ILE A 27 28.10 39.20 37.50
CA ILE A 27 27.95 37.79 37.88
C ILE A 27 26.74 37.18 37.18
N CYS A 28 25.58 37.83 37.24
CA CYS A 28 24.37 37.37 36.55
C CYS A 28 24.57 37.30 35.03
N TRP A 29 25.24 38.28 34.44
CA TRP A 29 25.56 38.30 33.02
C TRP A 29 26.50 37.15 32.64
N ARG A 30 27.54 36.88 33.45
CA ARG A 30 28.44 35.74 33.20
C ARG A 30 27.77 34.39 33.38
N ILE A 31 26.88 34.23 34.37
CA ILE A 31 26.12 32.99 34.56
C ILE A 31 25.17 32.78 33.37
N ARG A 32 24.47 33.83 32.92
CA ARG A 32 23.58 33.76 31.75
C ARG A 32 24.36 33.43 30.47
N LYS A 33 25.51 34.05 30.26
CA LYS A 33 26.39 33.77 29.10
C LYS A 33 26.96 32.35 29.15
N ARG A 34 27.34 31.84 30.32
CA ARG A 34 27.75 30.42 30.50
C ARG A 34 26.61 29.46 30.23
N ARG A 35 25.39 29.75 30.68
CA ARG A 35 24.20 28.91 30.40
C ARG A 35 23.92 28.84 28.90
N GLN A 36 23.93 29.98 28.20
CA GLN A 36 23.76 30.02 26.73
C GLN A 36 24.88 29.27 25.99
N TYR A 37 26.13 29.39 26.44
CA TYR A 37 27.25 28.66 25.86
C TYR A 37 27.13 27.13 26.07
N ASN A 38 26.69 26.70 27.25
CA ASN A 38 26.48 25.29 27.55
C ASN A 38 25.27 24.71 26.81
N GLU A 39 24.18 25.47 26.64
CA GLU A 39 23.03 25.07 25.79
C GLU A 39 23.43 24.95 24.32
N PHE A 40 24.19 25.91 23.79
CA PHE A 40 24.73 25.84 22.43
C PHE A 40 25.67 24.65 22.23
N ARG A 41 26.54 24.36 23.21
CA ARG A 41 27.44 23.21 23.18
C ARG A 41 26.67 21.88 23.26
N SER A 42 25.64 21.79 24.12
CA SER A 42 24.75 20.63 24.19
C SER A 42 24.02 20.40 22.86
N SER A 43 23.50 21.46 22.25
CA SER A 43 22.85 21.41 20.93
C SER A 43 23.84 21.01 19.83
N SER A 44 25.09 21.48 19.88
CA SER A 44 26.14 21.10 18.92
C SER A 44 26.58 19.64 19.08
N GLU A 45 26.67 19.12 20.30
CA GLU A 45 26.98 17.72 20.57
C GLU A 45 25.83 16.80 20.11
N GLU A 46 24.58 17.19 20.36
CA GLU A 46 23.37 16.49 19.87
C GLU A 46 23.29 16.50 18.33
N THR A 47 23.59 17.63 17.70
CA THR A 47 23.67 17.73 16.23
C THR A 47 24.79 16.86 15.67
N GLY A 48 25.94 16.78 16.35
CA GLY A 48 27.05 15.90 15.99
C GLY A 48 26.70 14.42 16.11
N LEU A 49 25.93 14.03 17.14
CA LEU A 49 25.42 12.67 17.32
C LEU A 49 24.40 12.28 16.25
N ILE A 50 23.43 13.15 15.95
CA ILE A 50 22.45 12.93 14.86
C ILE A 50 23.17 12.79 13.51
N THR A 51 24.19 13.62 13.27
CA THR A 51 25.02 13.55 12.06
C THR A 51 25.75 12.21 11.98
N ARG A 52 26.43 11.77 13.04
CA ARG A 52 27.13 10.47 13.07
C ARG A 52 26.21 9.26 12.93
N ILE A 53 24.98 9.33 13.46
CA ILE A 53 23.98 8.25 13.32
C ILE A 53 23.39 8.22 11.90
N SER A 54 23.25 9.38 11.26
CA SER A 54 22.68 9.49 9.91
C SER A 54 23.70 9.24 8.80
N GLN A 55 24.99 9.53 9.01
CA GLN A 55 26.07 9.37 8.02
C GLN A 55 26.09 7.98 7.36
N PRO A 56 26.09 6.86 8.10
CA PRO A 56 26.16 5.53 7.50
C PRO A 56 24.91 5.18 6.70
N ARG A 57 23.75 5.74 7.08
CA ARG A 57 22.48 5.56 6.34
C ARG A 57 22.53 6.31 5.01
N ILE A 58 23.05 7.54 5.02
CA ILE A 58 23.23 8.35 3.81
C ILE A 58 24.23 7.68 2.86
N GLU A 59 25.36 7.20 3.37
CA GLU A 59 26.37 6.51 2.56
C GLU A 59 25.82 5.23 1.93
N ARG A 60 25.08 4.41 2.69
CA ARG A 60 24.42 3.21 2.13
C ARG A 60 23.40 3.55 1.04
N ALA A 61 22.59 4.58 1.26
CA ALA A 61 21.62 5.03 0.25
C ALA A 61 22.31 5.50 -1.03
N GLN A 62 23.40 6.28 -0.91
CA GLN A 62 24.21 6.72 -2.05
C GLN A 62 24.89 5.56 -2.77
N ALA A 63 25.42 4.58 -2.04
CA ALA A 63 26.03 3.39 -2.61
C ALA A 63 25.01 2.56 -3.40
N GLN A 64 23.81 2.38 -2.85
CA GLN A 64 22.70 1.69 -3.52
C GLN A 64 22.23 2.43 -4.78
N GLU A 65 22.15 3.75 -4.73
CA GLU A 65 21.80 4.60 -5.87
C GLU A 65 22.83 4.45 -7.00
N ARG A 66 24.13 4.51 -6.67
CA ARG A 66 25.23 4.28 -7.63
C ARG A 66 25.21 2.88 -8.21
N ALA A 67 25.01 1.86 -7.39
CA ALA A 67 24.92 0.47 -7.84
C ALA A 67 23.74 0.25 -8.80
N SER A 68 22.59 0.87 -8.51
CA SER A 68 21.41 0.82 -9.38
C SER A 68 21.67 1.52 -10.72
N LEU A 69 22.34 2.66 -10.71
CA LEU A 69 22.70 3.39 -11.93
C LEU A 69 23.66 2.59 -12.82
N LEU A 70 24.69 1.97 -12.23
CA LEU A 70 25.60 1.08 -12.95
C LEU A 70 24.87 -0.13 -13.55
N THR A 71 23.94 -0.71 -12.80
CA THR A 71 23.09 -1.81 -13.27
C THR A 71 22.19 -1.37 -14.42
N CYS A 72 21.67 -0.15 -14.39
CA CYS A 72 20.91 0.45 -15.48
C CYS A 72 21.75 0.62 -16.74
N HIS A 73 22.95 1.19 -16.64
CA HIS A 73 23.86 1.30 -17.78
C HIS A 73 24.27 -0.06 -18.35
N PHE A 74 24.51 -1.04 -17.48
CA PHE A 74 24.77 -2.42 -17.90
C PHE A 74 23.59 -2.97 -18.71
N TYR A 75 22.37 -2.89 -18.18
CA TYR A 75 21.16 -3.35 -18.87
C TYR A 75 20.95 -2.67 -20.23
N ILE A 76 21.08 -1.34 -20.27
CA ILE A 76 20.89 -0.57 -21.51
C ILE A 76 21.90 -1.00 -22.57
N ARG A 77 23.16 -1.20 -22.17
CA ARG A 77 24.23 -1.63 -23.08
C ARG A 77 24.02 -3.04 -23.61
N THR A 78 23.58 -3.97 -22.75
CA THR A 78 23.35 -5.37 -23.16
C THR A 78 22.09 -5.55 -23.98
N ALA A 79 21.00 -4.86 -23.62
CA ALA A 79 19.74 -4.92 -24.35
C ALA A 79 19.81 -4.21 -25.71
N GLY A 80 20.54 -3.08 -25.81
CA GLY A 80 20.70 -2.31 -27.06
C GLY A 80 19.42 -1.60 -27.58
N GLU A 81 18.32 -1.70 -26.85
CA GLU A 81 16.99 -1.20 -27.21
C GLU A 81 16.70 0.23 -26.71
N TYR A 82 17.52 0.74 -25.80
CA TYR A 82 17.25 1.99 -25.09
C TYR A 82 18.48 2.91 -25.04
N THR A 83 18.24 4.18 -24.81
CA THR A 83 19.25 5.19 -24.47
C THR A 83 18.91 5.78 -23.11
N PHE A 84 19.94 5.99 -22.28
CA PHE A 84 19.76 6.58 -20.96
C PHE A 84 19.46 8.07 -21.10
N HIS A 85 18.44 8.56 -20.38
CA HIS A 85 18.16 9.99 -20.27
C HIS A 85 18.56 10.52 -18.90
N SER A 86 17.92 10.01 -17.84
CA SER A 86 18.17 10.50 -16.48
C SER A 86 17.72 9.49 -15.43
N GLN A 87 18.38 9.51 -14.27
CA GLN A 87 17.86 8.86 -13.07
C GLN A 87 16.79 9.75 -12.42
N LEU A 88 15.70 9.14 -11.97
CA LEU A 88 14.63 9.84 -11.27
C LEU A 88 14.79 9.64 -9.75
N TYR A 89 14.20 10.54 -8.98
CA TYR A 89 14.10 10.36 -7.53
C TYR A 89 13.32 9.09 -7.20
N GLN A 90 13.38 8.69 -5.92
CA GLN A 90 12.52 7.64 -5.39
C GLN A 90 11.05 8.06 -5.55
N LEU A 91 10.36 7.52 -6.56
CA LEU A 91 8.97 7.90 -6.88
C LEU A 91 7.95 7.20 -5.98
N GLY A 92 8.30 6.02 -5.47
CA GLY A 92 7.42 5.16 -4.67
C GLY A 92 8.02 4.76 -3.32
N SER A 93 7.22 4.10 -2.49
CA SER A 93 7.61 3.76 -1.11
C SER A 93 8.64 2.64 -0.99
N ASN A 94 8.94 1.90 -2.06
CA ASN A 94 9.95 0.85 -2.03
C ASN A 94 11.36 1.49 -2.14
N PRO A 95 12.19 1.44 -1.08
CA PRO A 95 13.53 2.02 -1.11
C PRO A 95 14.51 1.23 -1.99
N GLU A 96 14.19 -0.03 -2.31
CA GLU A 96 15.04 -0.89 -3.16
C GLU A 96 14.72 -0.81 -4.64
N LYS A 97 13.67 -0.06 -5.00
CA LYS A 97 13.32 0.21 -6.38
C LYS A 97 14.00 1.49 -6.81
N SER A 98 14.58 1.48 -8.01
CA SER A 98 15.20 2.62 -8.67
C SER A 98 14.45 2.91 -9.96
N TRP A 99 14.32 4.19 -10.31
CA TRP A 99 13.55 4.66 -11.48
C TRP A 99 14.45 5.45 -12.42
N PHE A 100 14.32 5.18 -13.71
CA PHE A 100 15.12 5.78 -14.75
C PHE A 100 14.22 6.18 -15.91
N LEU A 101 14.47 7.35 -16.47
CA LEU A 101 13.90 7.75 -17.74
C LEU A 101 14.84 7.29 -18.85
N VAL A 102 14.29 6.57 -19.82
CA VAL A 102 15.02 6.07 -20.98
C VAL A 102 14.25 6.36 -22.25
N THR A 103 14.94 6.41 -23.39
CA THR A 103 14.32 6.63 -24.70
C THR A 103 14.57 5.40 -25.57
N PRO A 104 13.54 4.80 -26.19
CA PRO A 104 13.74 3.68 -27.11
C PRO A 104 14.62 4.09 -28.29
N THR A 105 15.50 3.21 -28.75
CA THR A 105 16.28 3.41 -29.98
C THR A 105 15.39 3.21 -31.21
N SER A 106 15.75 3.82 -32.35
CA SER A 106 14.96 3.77 -33.59
C SER A 106 14.63 2.35 -34.07
N ARG A 107 15.48 1.35 -33.76
CA ARG A 107 15.26 -0.08 -34.05
C ARG A 107 14.05 -0.70 -33.35
N THR A 108 13.58 -0.08 -32.27
CA THR A 108 12.49 -0.60 -31.41
C THR A 108 11.18 0.17 -31.63
N THR A 109 11.15 1.16 -32.53
CA THR A 109 9.94 1.93 -32.82
C THR A 109 8.94 1.08 -33.61
N SER A 110 8.02 0.41 -32.91
CA SER A 110 6.80 -0.10 -33.54
C SER A 110 5.88 1.07 -33.89
N ALA A 111 5.06 0.89 -34.93
CA ALA A 111 4.22 1.92 -35.55
C ALA A 111 3.19 2.62 -34.64
N LEU A 112 3.14 2.29 -33.34
CA LEU A 112 2.25 2.90 -32.35
C LEU A 112 2.88 4.09 -31.59
N SER A 113 4.17 4.40 -31.79
CA SER A 113 4.84 5.55 -31.15
C SER A 113 5.12 6.67 -32.16
N MET A 114 4.07 7.36 -32.61
CA MET A 114 4.22 8.68 -33.26
C MET A 114 4.63 9.70 -32.19
N GLY A 115 5.93 9.76 -31.91
CA GLY A 115 6.56 10.67 -30.95
C GLY A 115 7.73 9.99 -30.24
N ILE A 116 8.76 10.76 -29.87
CA ILE A 116 9.87 10.30 -29.02
C ILE A 116 9.29 10.09 -27.60
N ALA A 117 8.59 8.97 -27.39
CA ALA A 117 7.96 8.66 -26.12
C ALA A 117 9.03 8.14 -25.15
N SER A 118 9.26 8.88 -24.07
CA SER A 118 10.13 8.40 -22.99
C SER A 118 9.47 7.21 -22.29
N HIS A 119 10.29 6.24 -21.88
CA HIS A 119 9.87 5.09 -21.08
C HIS A 119 10.39 5.22 -19.65
N LEU A 120 9.58 4.74 -18.72
CA LEU A 120 9.97 4.55 -17.34
C LEU A 120 10.56 3.15 -17.20
N LEU A 121 11.86 3.07 -16.93
CA LEU A 121 12.56 1.85 -16.60
C LEU A 121 12.74 1.78 -15.09
N THR A 122 12.39 0.66 -14.49
CA THR A 122 12.59 0.42 -13.05
C THR A 122 13.47 -0.79 -12.82
N ILE A 123 14.38 -0.70 -11.85
CA ILE A 123 15.26 -1.78 -11.41
C ILE A 123 15.04 -2.01 -9.93
N GLN A 124 14.95 -3.27 -9.53
CA GLN A 124 14.76 -3.67 -8.14
C GLN A 124 15.26 -5.10 -7.93
N PRO A 125 15.60 -5.51 -6.70
CA PRO A 125 16.00 -6.88 -6.41
C PRO A 125 14.93 -7.90 -6.83
N LYS A 126 15.39 -9.06 -7.31
CA LYS A 126 14.53 -10.24 -7.52
C LYS A 126 14.02 -10.72 -6.15
N SER A 127 12.73 -11.00 -6.07
CA SER A 127 12.12 -11.54 -4.85
C SER A 127 12.73 -12.89 -4.47
N ASP A 128 12.98 -13.10 -3.19
CA ASP A 128 13.41 -14.40 -2.63
C ASP A 128 12.35 -15.49 -2.85
N ARG A 129 11.11 -15.12 -3.13
CA ARG A 129 10.05 -16.08 -3.47
C ARG A 129 10.20 -16.65 -4.88
N LEU A 130 11.06 -16.06 -5.70
CA LEU A 130 11.45 -16.57 -7.02
C LEU A 130 12.77 -17.35 -6.96
N ASN A 131 13.09 -17.97 -5.82
CA ASN A 131 14.32 -18.77 -5.66
C ASN A 131 14.31 -20.08 -6.46
N TYR A 132 13.15 -20.52 -6.95
CA TYR A 132 13.07 -21.63 -7.90
C TYR A 132 13.63 -21.28 -9.28
N LEU A 133 13.79 -19.99 -9.60
CA LEU A 133 14.53 -19.51 -10.77
C LEU A 133 16.00 -19.38 -10.35
N ASN A 134 16.72 -20.50 -10.38
CA ASN A 134 18.09 -20.64 -9.88
C ASN A 134 19.15 -20.71 -10.98
N ASP A 135 18.75 -20.77 -12.25
CA ASP A 135 19.64 -20.75 -13.42
C ASP A 135 19.18 -19.69 -14.44
N GLU A 136 20.11 -19.31 -15.33
CA GLU A 136 19.90 -18.25 -16.32
C GLU A 136 18.87 -18.64 -17.39
N GLU A 137 18.81 -19.91 -17.79
CA GLU A 137 17.93 -20.40 -18.85
C GLU A 137 16.47 -20.43 -18.38
N SER A 138 16.20 -20.99 -17.20
CA SER A 138 14.88 -21.00 -16.57
C SER A 138 14.40 -19.57 -16.31
N THR A 139 15.29 -18.69 -15.85
CA THR A 139 14.98 -17.27 -15.65
C THR A 139 14.58 -16.62 -16.96
N THR A 140 15.40 -16.78 -18.01
CA THR A 140 15.14 -16.21 -19.34
C THR A 140 13.81 -16.71 -19.90
N THR A 141 13.54 -18.01 -19.78
CA THR A 141 12.29 -18.62 -20.25
C THR A 141 11.07 -18.08 -19.50
N TYR A 142 11.17 -17.94 -18.17
CA TYR A 142 10.10 -17.36 -17.35
C TYR A 142 9.77 -15.92 -17.77
N PHE A 143 10.77 -15.06 -17.92
CA PHE A 143 10.56 -13.66 -18.33
C PHE A 143 10.09 -13.54 -19.78
N ARG A 144 10.52 -14.42 -20.69
CA ARG A 144 9.97 -14.52 -22.05
C ARG A 144 8.48 -14.85 -22.03
N THR A 145 8.07 -15.83 -21.22
CA THR A 145 6.65 -16.19 -21.05
C THR A 145 5.84 -15.04 -20.46
N LEU A 146 6.39 -14.29 -19.50
CA LEU A 146 5.73 -13.08 -18.97
C LEU A 146 5.54 -12.00 -20.03
N ASN A 147 6.55 -11.72 -20.85
CA ASN A 147 6.42 -10.76 -21.95
C ASN A 147 5.36 -11.21 -22.96
N ASN A 148 5.30 -12.50 -23.30
CA ASN A 148 4.26 -13.06 -24.15
C ASN A 148 2.86 -12.86 -23.55
N LEU A 149 2.70 -13.08 -22.23
CA LEU A 149 1.44 -12.79 -21.52
C LEU A 149 1.09 -11.30 -21.58
N PHE A 150 2.01 -10.42 -21.19
CA PHE A 150 1.73 -8.99 -21.09
C PHE A 150 1.49 -8.32 -22.45
N SER A 151 2.14 -8.79 -23.51
CA SER A 151 1.88 -8.33 -24.88
C SER A 151 0.43 -8.53 -25.30
N ARG A 152 -0.31 -9.44 -24.65
CA ARG A 152 -1.70 -9.77 -24.92
C ARG A 152 -2.72 -9.01 -24.05
N LEU A 153 -2.26 -8.21 -23.08
CA LEU A 153 -3.10 -7.46 -22.15
C LEU A 153 -3.32 -6.01 -22.64
N PHE A 154 -4.02 -5.85 -23.75
CA PHE A 154 -4.43 -4.54 -24.24
C PHE A 154 -5.82 -4.18 -23.71
N HIS A 155 -5.92 -3.12 -22.91
CA HIS A 155 -7.18 -2.57 -22.41
C HIS A 155 -7.00 -1.10 -22.00
N PRO A 156 -7.95 -0.18 -22.28
CA PRO A 156 -7.78 1.25 -22.00
C PRO A 156 -7.49 1.58 -20.53
N TYR A 157 -7.96 0.73 -19.62
CA TYR A 157 -7.82 0.91 -18.17
C TYR A 157 -6.81 -0.04 -17.51
N VAL A 158 -5.95 -0.69 -18.29
CA VAL A 158 -4.81 -1.49 -17.80
C VAL A 158 -3.54 -0.91 -18.38
N GLU A 159 -2.55 -0.63 -17.53
CA GLU A 159 -1.29 -0.04 -17.95
C GLU A 159 -0.48 -1.04 -18.79
N PRO A 160 -0.14 -0.73 -20.06
CA PRO A 160 0.67 -1.64 -20.87
C PRO A 160 2.07 -1.82 -20.26
N ILE A 161 2.46 -3.08 -20.08
CA ILE A 161 3.84 -3.43 -19.72
C ILE A 161 4.59 -3.69 -21.01
N ILE A 162 5.57 -2.83 -21.29
CA ILE A 162 6.37 -2.90 -22.52
C ILE A 162 7.33 -4.07 -22.44
N LYS A 163 8.03 -4.21 -21.30
CA LYS A 163 9.00 -5.29 -21.09
C LYS A 163 9.18 -5.59 -19.61
N VAL A 164 9.33 -6.86 -19.29
CA VAL A 164 9.93 -7.33 -18.03
C VAL A 164 11.15 -8.18 -18.34
N ASP A 165 12.18 -8.05 -17.52
CA ASP A 165 13.45 -8.73 -17.73
C ASP A 165 14.13 -9.04 -16.40
N ALA A 166 15.15 -9.89 -16.43
CA ALA A 166 15.98 -10.17 -15.27
C ALA A 166 17.46 -10.16 -15.61
N LEU A 167 18.22 -9.51 -14.74
CA LEU A 167 19.66 -9.55 -14.71
C LEU A 167 20.07 -10.64 -13.73
N TYR A 168 20.33 -11.85 -14.24
CA TYR A 168 20.59 -13.04 -13.43
C TYR A 168 21.76 -12.84 -12.46
N THR A 169 22.92 -12.38 -12.94
CA THR A 169 24.12 -12.14 -12.10
C THR A 169 23.88 -11.07 -11.03
N GLN A 170 23.18 -9.99 -11.38
CA GLN A 170 22.86 -8.89 -10.45
C GLN A 170 21.63 -9.20 -9.58
N LYS A 171 21.00 -10.38 -9.73
CA LYS A 171 19.76 -10.78 -9.06
C LYS A 171 18.71 -9.68 -9.07
N SER A 172 18.57 -8.98 -10.19
CA SER A 172 17.72 -7.81 -10.32
C SER A 172 16.66 -8.03 -11.39
N VAL A 173 15.49 -7.42 -11.20
CA VAL A 173 14.39 -7.41 -12.16
C VAL A 173 14.28 -6.03 -12.77
N VAL A 174 14.11 -5.98 -14.07
CA VAL A 174 13.87 -4.77 -14.85
C VAL A 174 12.42 -4.77 -15.33
N THR A 175 11.78 -3.61 -15.27
CA THR A 175 10.44 -3.41 -15.84
C THR A 175 10.43 -2.10 -16.61
N VAL A 176 9.90 -2.13 -17.83
CA VAL A 176 9.81 -0.98 -18.74
C VAL A 176 8.34 -0.71 -19.05
N LYS A 177 7.95 0.55 -18.89
CA LYS A 177 6.58 1.05 -19.11
C LYS A 177 6.64 2.39 -19.82
N GLN A 178 5.52 2.84 -20.38
CA GLN A 178 5.44 4.19 -20.90
C GLN A 178 5.54 5.21 -19.76
N TYR A 179 6.34 6.26 -19.91
CA TYR A 179 6.39 7.31 -18.91
C TYR A 179 5.15 8.20 -19.00
N GLN A 180 4.41 8.32 -17.90
CA GLN A 180 3.21 9.14 -17.80
C GLN A 180 3.49 10.41 -16.99
N ARG A 181 3.37 11.57 -17.66
CA ARG A 181 3.71 12.87 -17.08
C ARG A 181 2.80 13.29 -15.91
N LEU A 182 1.54 12.87 -15.95
CA LEU A 182 0.57 13.14 -14.88
C LEU A 182 0.84 12.30 -13.62
N GLY A 183 1.62 11.23 -13.74
CA GLY A 183 1.91 10.34 -12.63
C GLY A 183 0.73 9.45 -12.23
N SER A 184 0.72 9.09 -10.96
CA SER A 184 -0.28 8.23 -10.37
C SER A 184 -1.53 9.01 -9.92
N LEU A 185 -2.63 8.28 -9.67
CA LEU A 185 -3.84 8.83 -9.06
C LEU A 185 -3.53 9.47 -7.71
N LYS A 186 -2.55 8.91 -6.98
CA LYS A 186 -2.10 9.49 -5.72
C LYS A 186 -1.44 10.86 -5.90
N ASP A 187 -0.68 11.04 -6.97
CA ASP A 187 -0.08 12.33 -7.31
C ASP A 187 -1.17 13.39 -7.57
N ILE A 188 -2.19 13.01 -8.34
CA ILE A 188 -3.33 13.88 -8.65
C ILE A 188 -4.13 14.24 -7.39
N LEU A 189 -4.41 13.26 -6.53
CA LEU A 189 -5.15 13.49 -5.28
C LEU A 189 -4.47 14.54 -4.40
N HIS A 190 -3.16 14.44 -4.24
CA HIS A 190 -2.40 15.34 -3.39
C HIS A 190 -1.87 16.59 -4.10
N GLY A 191 -2.12 16.75 -5.41
CA GLY A 191 -1.64 17.89 -6.18
C GLY A 191 -0.11 18.03 -6.18
N VAL A 192 0.63 16.92 -6.15
CA VAL A 192 2.10 16.91 -6.07
C VAL A 192 2.75 16.71 -7.42
N VAL A 193 4.00 17.16 -7.56
CA VAL A 193 4.81 16.90 -8.75
C VAL A 193 5.17 15.40 -8.80
N PRO A 194 4.79 14.65 -9.86
CA PRO A 194 5.00 13.20 -9.91
C PRO A 194 6.47 12.78 -9.79
N THR A 195 7.39 13.57 -10.33
CA THR A 195 8.83 13.30 -10.29
C THR A 195 9.51 13.68 -8.97
N ALA A 196 8.82 14.36 -8.05
CA ALA A 196 9.40 14.70 -6.75
C ALA A 196 9.71 13.45 -5.92
N LYS A 197 10.62 13.60 -4.95
CA LYS A 197 10.99 12.53 -4.03
C LYS A 197 9.80 12.10 -3.18
N PHE A 198 9.59 10.80 -3.04
CA PHE A 198 8.49 10.20 -2.27
C PHE A 198 8.44 10.73 -0.83
N ASN A 199 9.59 10.85 -0.15
CA ASN A 199 9.66 11.43 1.19
C ASN A 199 9.39 12.94 1.11
N GLY A 200 8.17 13.34 1.50
CA GLY A 200 7.65 14.70 1.38
C GLY A 200 6.42 14.79 0.46
N LYS A 201 6.20 13.78 -0.38
CA LYS A 201 4.92 13.61 -1.08
C LYS A 201 3.90 13.05 -0.09
N TYR A 202 2.66 13.52 -0.21
CA TYR A 202 1.50 13.00 0.52
C TYR A 202 1.49 13.28 2.03
N SER A 203 2.28 14.25 2.52
CA SER A 203 2.30 14.65 3.94
C SER A 203 1.03 15.37 4.40
N TYR A 204 0.21 15.86 3.46
CA TYR A 204 -1.03 16.57 3.75
C TYR A 204 -2.23 15.82 3.19
N ARG A 205 -3.32 15.83 3.94
CA ARG A 205 -4.63 15.35 3.50
C ARG A 205 -5.11 16.20 2.32
N SER A 206 -5.62 15.56 1.27
CA SER A 206 -6.27 16.25 0.16
C SER A 206 -7.78 16.43 0.43
N SER A 207 -8.44 17.23 -0.40
CA SER A 207 -9.90 17.39 -0.38
C SER A 207 -10.67 16.25 -1.04
N GLY A 208 -9.98 15.25 -1.60
CA GLY A 208 -10.59 14.28 -2.51
C GLY A 208 -10.90 14.87 -3.89
N LEU A 209 -11.51 14.05 -4.76
CA LEU A 209 -11.92 14.42 -6.12
C LEU A 209 -13.39 14.82 -6.17
N SER A 210 -13.80 15.47 -7.26
CA SER A 210 -15.22 15.71 -7.53
C SER A 210 -15.98 14.38 -7.68
N LEU A 211 -17.24 14.33 -7.23
CA LEU A 211 -18.06 13.11 -7.28
C LEU A 211 -18.19 12.53 -8.70
N GLU A 212 -18.25 13.39 -9.73
CA GLU A 212 -18.24 12.96 -11.13
C GLU A 212 -16.96 12.20 -11.48
N ARG A 213 -15.80 12.74 -11.08
CA ARG A 213 -14.50 12.11 -11.32
C ARG A 213 -14.32 10.84 -10.50
N VAL A 214 -14.80 10.81 -9.26
CA VAL A 214 -14.84 9.58 -8.45
C VAL A 214 -15.65 8.52 -9.19
N ARG A 215 -16.90 8.81 -9.59
CA ARG A 215 -17.75 7.84 -10.31
C ARG A 215 -17.08 7.35 -11.60
N LEU A 216 -16.48 8.25 -12.38
CA LEU A 216 -15.78 7.92 -13.63
C LEU A 216 -14.60 6.97 -13.34
N TYR A 217 -13.70 7.35 -12.45
CA TYR A 217 -12.50 6.55 -12.16
C TYR A 217 -12.84 5.23 -11.48
N SER A 218 -13.82 5.21 -10.57
CA SER A 218 -14.31 3.95 -9.98
C SER A 218 -14.86 3.02 -11.05
N ARG A 219 -15.57 3.56 -12.06
CA ARG A 219 -16.10 2.75 -13.17
C ARG A 219 -14.98 2.25 -14.10
N GLN A 220 -13.99 3.08 -14.41
CA GLN A 220 -12.82 2.64 -15.19
C GLN A 220 -12.02 1.56 -14.45
N LEU A 221 -11.85 1.72 -13.13
CA LEU A 221 -11.13 0.77 -12.28
C LEU A 221 -11.80 -0.61 -12.27
N ILE A 222 -13.12 -0.67 -12.08
CA ILE A 222 -13.83 -1.95 -12.01
C ILE A 222 -13.83 -2.67 -13.37
N GLU A 223 -13.98 -1.96 -14.48
CA GLU A 223 -13.91 -2.58 -15.83
C GLU A 223 -12.48 -3.09 -16.12
N GLY A 224 -11.44 -2.36 -15.71
CA GLY A 224 -10.05 -2.81 -15.84
C GLY A 224 -9.76 -4.08 -15.02
N LEU A 225 -10.24 -4.15 -13.77
CA LEU A 225 -10.08 -5.34 -12.92
C LEU A 225 -10.85 -6.54 -13.48
N LEU A 226 -12.09 -6.33 -13.94
CA LEU A 226 -12.89 -7.37 -14.60
C LEU A 226 -12.23 -7.88 -15.88
N PHE A 227 -11.60 -7.00 -16.66
CA PHE A 227 -10.81 -7.41 -17.83
C PHE A 227 -9.65 -8.31 -17.41
N LEU A 228 -8.85 -7.92 -16.40
CA LEU A 228 -7.76 -8.76 -15.89
C LEU A 228 -8.27 -10.13 -15.41
N GLN A 229 -9.41 -10.16 -14.71
CA GLN A 229 -10.05 -11.40 -14.27
C GLN A 229 -10.47 -12.28 -15.46
N SER A 230 -11.05 -11.68 -16.51
CA SER A 230 -11.44 -12.41 -17.74
C SER A 230 -10.23 -13.02 -18.47
N LYS A 231 -9.05 -12.44 -18.27
CA LYS A 231 -7.75 -12.91 -18.77
C LYS A 231 -7.04 -13.90 -17.83
N SER A 232 -7.75 -14.39 -16.81
CA SER A 232 -7.24 -15.30 -15.77
C SER A 232 -6.02 -14.76 -15.01
N MET A 233 -5.88 -13.44 -14.94
CA MET A 233 -4.79 -12.81 -14.22
C MET A 233 -4.95 -13.00 -12.70
N PRO A 234 -3.83 -13.10 -11.96
CA PRO A 234 -3.83 -12.99 -10.51
C PRO A 234 -4.58 -11.75 -10.00
N PRO A 235 -5.41 -11.85 -8.95
CA PRO A 235 -5.95 -10.69 -8.25
C PRO A 235 -4.83 -9.80 -7.70
N ILE A 236 -5.03 -8.49 -7.78
CA ILE A 236 -4.07 -7.50 -7.29
C ILE A 236 -4.32 -7.27 -5.79
N VAL A 237 -3.64 -8.07 -4.97
CA VAL A 237 -3.86 -8.15 -3.51
C VAL A 237 -3.40 -6.92 -2.71
N ASP A 238 -2.81 -5.95 -3.37
CA ASP A 238 -2.21 -4.76 -2.78
C ASP A 238 -2.33 -3.54 -3.72
N LEU A 239 -3.45 -3.46 -4.44
CA LEU A 239 -3.84 -2.31 -5.25
C LEU A 239 -3.98 -1.04 -4.39
N HIS A 240 -3.44 0.08 -4.88
CA HIS A 240 -3.58 1.39 -4.24
C HIS A 240 -3.45 2.52 -5.27
N SER A 241 -3.85 3.74 -4.89
CA SER A 241 -3.83 4.93 -5.76
C SER A 241 -2.46 5.20 -6.40
N GLY A 242 -1.36 4.93 -5.69
CA GLY A 242 0.01 5.06 -6.22
C GLY A 242 0.39 4.09 -7.35
N ASN A 243 -0.39 3.02 -7.58
CA ASN A 243 -0.20 2.07 -8.69
C ASN A 243 -1.26 2.23 -9.78
N ILE A 244 -2.09 3.27 -9.71
CA ILE A 244 -3.07 3.62 -10.73
C ILE A 244 -2.52 4.83 -11.46
N ILE A 245 -2.29 4.73 -12.76
CA ILE A 245 -1.65 5.78 -13.55
C ILE A 245 -2.72 6.61 -14.27
N VAL A 246 -2.56 7.93 -14.29
CA VAL A 246 -3.51 8.84 -14.94
C VAL A 246 -3.03 9.15 -16.35
N VAL A 247 -3.89 8.90 -17.34
CA VAL A 247 -3.61 9.08 -18.77
C VAL A 247 -4.72 9.94 -19.38
N GLY A 248 -4.47 11.24 -19.51
CA GLY A 248 -5.48 12.20 -19.94
C GLY A 248 -6.70 12.20 -19.01
N PRO A 249 -7.93 11.94 -19.51
CA PRO A 249 -9.14 11.86 -18.70
C PRO A 249 -9.38 10.47 -18.08
N SER A 250 -8.50 9.50 -18.31
CA SER A 250 -8.69 8.10 -17.90
C SER A 250 -7.64 7.65 -16.89
N ILE A 251 -7.89 6.50 -16.26
CA ILE A 251 -6.91 5.82 -15.41
C ILE A 251 -6.52 4.45 -15.98
N GLN A 252 -5.33 3.99 -15.62
CA GLN A 252 -4.80 2.68 -15.98
C GLN A 252 -4.29 1.95 -14.74
N ILE A 253 -4.70 0.70 -14.57
CA ILE A 253 -4.24 -0.17 -13.48
C ILE A 253 -2.82 -0.63 -13.79
N GLY A 254 -1.86 -0.18 -12.98
CA GLY A 254 -0.47 -0.58 -13.05
C GLY A 254 -0.08 -1.61 -12.00
N SER A 255 1.19 -1.98 -12.04
CA SER A 255 1.87 -2.86 -11.06
C SER A 255 1.27 -4.25 -10.88
N TYR A 256 0.43 -4.72 -11.80
CA TYR A 256 -0.10 -6.08 -11.77
C TYR A 256 0.99 -7.13 -12.05
N GLU A 257 2.13 -6.76 -12.65
CA GLU A 257 3.30 -7.63 -12.79
C GLU A 257 3.85 -8.12 -11.46
N ASN A 258 3.67 -7.34 -10.38
CA ASN A 258 4.17 -7.68 -9.06
C ASN A 258 3.61 -9.01 -8.53
N GLN A 259 2.46 -9.46 -9.05
CA GLN A 259 1.89 -10.75 -8.69
C GLN A 259 2.75 -11.92 -9.20
N PHE A 260 3.38 -11.76 -10.36
CA PHE A 260 4.31 -12.75 -10.95
C PHE A 260 5.73 -12.55 -10.43
N LEU A 261 6.15 -11.30 -10.23
CA LEU A 261 7.46 -10.97 -9.65
C LEU A 261 7.55 -11.30 -8.15
N GLU A 262 6.45 -11.76 -7.54
CA GLU A 262 6.30 -12.03 -6.10
C GLU A 262 6.74 -10.86 -5.23
N GLN A 263 6.37 -9.66 -5.66
CA GLN A 263 6.62 -8.41 -4.96
C GLN A 263 5.35 -7.94 -4.27
N ARG A 264 5.54 -7.27 -3.13
CA ARG A 264 4.46 -6.75 -2.30
C ARG A 264 4.75 -5.32 -1.93
N THR A 265 3.75 -4.46 -2.02
CA THR A 265 3.80 -3.08 -1.56
C THR A 265 3.64 -3.01 -0.04
N ARG A 266 3.89 -1.83 0.54
CA ARG A 266 3.80 -1.60 1.99
C ARG A 266 2.42 -1.91 2.59
N ILE A 267 1.34 -1.86 1.78
CA ILE A 267 -0.03 -2.03 2.27
C ILE A 267 -0.46 -3.49 2.34
N TYR A 268 0.30 -4.41 1.72
CA TYR A 268 -0.09 -5.83 1.63
C TYR A 268 -0.36 -6.47 3.00
N SER A 269 0.48 -6.20 4.00
CA SER A 269 0.31 -6.73 5.36
C SER A 269 -0.98 -6.24 6.02
N LEU A 270 -1.31 -4.95 5.83
CA LEU A 270 -2.54 -4.34 6.33
C LEU A 270 -3.76 -4.96 5.67
N VAL A 271 -3.77 -5.09 4.34
CA VAL A 271 -4.86 -5.71 3.58
C VAL A 271 -5.03 -7.17 3.99
N LYS A 272 -3.95 -7.95 4.05
CA LYS A 272 -4.00 -9.36 4.48
C LYS A 272 -4.57 -9.50 5.90
N ARG A 273 -4.21 -8.61 6.82
CA ARG A 273 -4.78 -8.56 8.18
C ARG A 273 -6.25 -8.17 8.14
N ALA A 274 -6.63 -7.21 7.32
CA ALA A 274 -8.01 -6.77 7.18
C ALA A 274 -8.92 -7.89 6.65
N THR A 275 -8.44 -8.70 5.72
CA THR A 275 -9.23 -9.73 5.04
C THR A 275 -9.18 -11.13 5.65
N SER A 276 -8.37 -11.34 6.69
CA SER A 276 -8.10 -12.68 7.25
C SER A 276 -9.33 -13.38 7.83
N SER A 277 -10.31 -12.63 8.34
CA SER A 277 -11.50 -13.16 9.02
C SER A 277 -12.82 -12.85 8.30
N LEU A 278 -12.76 -12.43 7.03
CA LEU A 278 -13.98 -12.12 6.28
C LEU A 278 -14.75 -13.39 5.91
N ILE A 279 -16.07 -13.26 5.77
CA ILE A 279 -16.94 -14.30 5.23
C ILE A 279 -16.78 -14.27 3.70
N LEU A 280 -16.37 -15.39 3.11
CA LEU A 280 -16.19 -15.49 1.66
C LEU A 280 -17.37 -16.24 1.03
N PRO A 281 -17.92 -15.75 -0.08
CA PRO A 281 -18.81 -16.55 -0.91
C PRO A 281 -18.13 -17.82 -1.43
N ASP A 282 -18.95 -18.80 -1.83
CA ASP A 282 -18.45 -20.02 -2.43
C ASP A 282 -17.63 -19.73 -3.69
N GLY A 283 -16.49 -20.42 -3.81
CA GLY A 283 -15.56 -20.25 -4.92
C GLY A 283 -14.66 -19.01 -4.84
N MET A 284 -14.91 -18.05 -3.95
CA MET A 284 -14.04 -16.88 -3.78
C MET A 284 -12.77 -17.21 -3.01
N THR A 285 -11.64 -16.72 -3.49
CA THR A 285 -10.33 -16.83 -2.82
C THR A 285 -10.09 -15.62 -1.91
N ARG A 286 -9.24 -15.80 -0.89
CA ARG A 286 -8.77 -14.70 -0.04
C ARG A 286 -8.06 -13.60 -0.86
N ALA A 287 -7.38 -13.95 -1.94
CA ALA A 287 -6.73 -12.99 -2.83
C ALA A 287 -7.74 -12.09 -3.55
N GLN A 288 -8.84 -12.67 -4.05
CA GLN A 288 -9.94 -11.89 -4.63
C GLN A 288 -10.59 -10.98 -3.58
N ALA A 289 -10.74 -11.44 -2.34
CA ALA A 289 -11.24 -10.58 -1.27
C ALA A 289 -10.28 -9.42 -0.95
N CYS A 290 -8.95 -9.65 -0.97
CA CYS A 290 -7.96 -8.58 -0.85
C CYS A 290 -8.09 -7.54 -1.96
N GLU A 291 -8.26 -7.98 -3.22
CA GLU A 291 -8.43 -7.08 -4.37
C GLU A 291 -9.69 -6.20 -4.22
N VAL A 292 -10.82 -6.78 -3.79
CA VAL A 292 -12.06 -6.04 -3.51
C VAL A 292 -11.88 -5.01 -2.40
N PHE A 293 -11.18 -5.35 -1.33
CA PHE A 293 -10.89 -4.40 -0.24
C PHE A 293 -9.95 -3.29 -0.68
N CYS A 294 -8.94 -3.60 -1.50
CA CYS A 294 -8.06 -2.59 -2.07
C CYS A 294 -8.84 -1.63 -2.99
N PHE A 295 -9.73 -2.17 -3.83
CA PHE A 295 -10.65 -1.38 -4.64
C PHE A 295 -11.46 -0.40 -3.77
N GLY A 296 -12.10 -0.90 -2.70
CA GLY A 296 -12.83 -0.05 -1.76
C GLY A 296 -11.95 1.01 -1.09
N GLY A 297 -10.71 0.67 -0.77
CA GLY A 297 -9.73 1.60 -0.20
C GLY A 297 -9.38 2.75 -1.15
N VAL A 298 -9.18 2.47 -2.43
CA VAL A 298 -8.94 3.50 -3.46
C VAL A 298 -10.17 4.40 -3.62
N LEU A 299 -11.38 3.81 -3.62
CA LEU A 299 -12.63 4.57 -3.71
C LEU A 299 -12.79 5.52 -2.53
N PHE A 300 -12.53 5.02 -1.32
CA PHE A 300 -12.51 5.85 -0.12
C PHE A 300 -11.50 6.99 -0.23
N GLU A 301 -10.26 6.70 -0.65
CA GLU A 301 -9.21 7.70 -0.80
C GLU A 301 -9.59 8.79 -1.81
N MET A 302 -10.24 8.41 -2.93
CA MET A 302 -10.75 9.37 -3.91
C MET A 302 -11.83 10.29 -3.35
N ILE A 303 -12.67 9.81 -2.45
CA ILE A 303 -13.77 10.59 -1.86
C ILE A 303 -13.26 11.46 -0.71
N ALA A 304 -12.55 10.86 0.24
CA ALA A 304 -12.19 11.49 1.51
C ALA A 304 -10.85 12.26 1.45
N GLY A 305 -10.02 11.95 0.45
CA GLY A 305 -8.73 12.58 0.19
C GLY A 305 -7.56 12.05 1.02
N TYR A 306 -7.72 10.90 1.68
CA TYR A 306 -6.69 10.21 2.46
C TYR A 306 -6.92 8.69 2.51
N GLU A 307 -5.85 7.93 2.78
CA GLU A 307 -5.92 6.46 2.86
C GLU A 307 -6.57 5.98 4.17
N LEU A 308 -7.30 4.86 4.14
CA LEU A 308 -7.84 4.22 5.36
C LEU A 308 -6.77 3.71 6.32
N GLY A 309 -5.56 3.43 5.81
CA GLY A 309 -4.45 2.92 6.62
C GLY A 309 -4.83 1.65 7.39
N GLU A 310 -4.63 1.65 8.71
CA GLU A 310 -4.94 0.50 9.56
C GLU A 310 -6.45 0.25 9.74
N GLN A 311 -7.29 1.24 9.44
CA GLN A 311 -8.75 1.19 9.59
C GLN A 311 -9.45 0.57 8.38
N LEU A 312 -8.76 -0.30 7.64
CA LEU A 312 -9.33 -1.06 6.53
C LEU A 312 -10.50 -1.97 6.97
N ARG A 313 -10.63 -2.27 8.27
CA ARG A 313 -11.77 -3.00 8.85
C ARG A 313 -12.84 -2.03 9.35
N GLY A 314 -13.72 -1.61 8.46
CA GLY A 314 -14.90 -0.84 8.80
C GLY A 314 -14.65 0.67 8.92
N LEU A 315 -15.66 1.44 8.54
CA LEU A 315 -15.59 2.90 8.51
C LEU A 315 -16.13 3.49 9.83
N THR A 316 -15.35 4.39 10.43
CA THR A 316 -15.74 5.09 11.66
C THR A 316 -16.77 6.20 11.37
N PRO A 317 -17.49 6.72 12.39
CA PRO A 317 -18.37 7.88 12.19
C PRO A 317 -17.66 9.09 11.56
N LYS A 318 -16.37 9.30 11.91
CA LYS A 318 -15.54 10.32 11.29
C LYS A 318 -15.33 10.08 9.79
N HIS A 319 -15.06 8.85 9.39
CA HIS A 319 -14.93 8.50 7.96
C HIS A 319 -16.21 8.80 7.18
N TRP A 320 -17.37 8.52 7.77
CA TRP A 320 -18.66 8.82 7.14
C TRP A 320 -18.97 10.31 7.05
N HIS A 321 -18.50 11.09 8.02
CA HIS A 321 -18.55 12.55 7.95
C HIS A 321 -17.67 13.07 6.80
N ASP A 322 -16.44 12.54 6.71
CA ASP A 322 -15.44 12.92 5.72
C ASP A 322 -15.81 12.53 4.27
N CYS A 323 -16.56 11.44 4.07
CA CYS A 323 -17.03 11.01 2.74
C CYS A 323 -18.17 11.87 2.16
N GLY A 324 -18.68 12.86 2.89
CA GLY A 324 -19.78 13.71 2.45
C GLY A 324 -21.16 13.04 2.46
N ARG A 325 -22.08 13.55 1.62
CA ARG A 325 -23.52 13.22 1.66
C ARG A 325 -24.04 12.43 0.45
N ASP A 326 -23.18 11.98 -0.46
CA ASP A 326 -23.63 11.17 -1.59
C ASP A 326 -24.20 9.82 -1.09
N PRO A 327 -25.53 9.59 -1.19
CA PRO A 327 -26.16 8.42 -0.59
C PRO A 327 -25.74 7.13 -1.29
N ASP A 328 -25.55 7.15 -2.61
CA ASP A 328 -25.16 5.96 -3.37
C ASP A 328 -23.71 5.59 -3.07
N ALA A 329 -22.81 6.58 -2.97
CA ALA A 329 -21.42 6.34 -2.61
C ALA A 329 -21.31 5.75 -1.20
N ARG A 330 -22.08 6.29 -0.24
CA ARG A 330 -22.12 5.79 1.14
C ARG A 330 -22.64 4.36 1.19
N GLN A 331 -23.76 4.07 0.52
CA GLN A 331 -24.32 2.73 0.47
C GLN A 331 -23.34 1.71 -0.11
N MET A 332 -22.67 2.07 -1.21
CA MET A 332 -21.63 1.23 -1.82
C MET A 332 -20.47 0.96 -0.84
N LEU A 333 -19.90 2.00 -0.21
CA LEU A 333 -18.83 1.84 0.77
C LEU A 333 -19.27 1.01 1.98
N THR A 334 -20.52 1.18 2.43
CA THR A 334 -21.08 0.38 3.53
C THR A 334 -21.08 -1.08 3.13
N ARG A 335 -21.54 -1.39 1.91
CA ARG A 335 -21.59 -2.78 1.45
C ARG A 335 -20.21 -3.39 1.21
N LEU A 336 -19.24 -2.61 0.73
CA LEU A 336 -17.86 -3.07 0.49
C LEU A 336 -17.12 -3.41 1.78
N PHE A 337 -17.35 -2.64 2.85
CA PHE A 337 -16.68 -2.80 4.14
C PHE A 337 -17.53 -3.50 5.21
N ASP A 338 -18.69 -4.04 4.84
CA ASP A 338 -19.53 -4.83 5.74
C ASP A 338 -18.90 -6.20 5.99
N ILE A 339 -18.34 -6.36 7.19
CA ILE A 339 -17.68 -7.60 7.63
C ILE A 339 -18.67 -8.67 8.12
N ALA A 340 -19.93 -8.30 8.37
CA ALA A 340 -20.97 -9.22 8.81
C ALA A 340 -21.61 -9.98 7.65
N GLN A 341 -21.41 -9.50 6.42
CA GLN A 341 -21.93 -10.11 5.20
C GLN A 341 -20.80 -10.76 4.38
N PRO A 342 -21.12 -11.72 3.50
CA PRO A 342 -20.16 -12.22 2.52
C PRO A 342 -19.58 -11.08 1.67
N VAL A 343 -18.28 -11.15 1.39
CA VAL A 343 -17.60 -10.18 0.51
C VAL A 343 -18.22 -10.22 -0.89
N LEU A 344 -18.47 -9.05 -1.49
CA LEU A 344 -18.92 -8.99 -2.89
C LEU A 344 -17.80 -9.35 -3.87
N THR A 345 -18.17 -10.02 -4.95
CA THR A 345 -17.34 -10.15 -6.15
C THR A 345 -17.32 -8.84 -6.95
N LEU A 346 -16.31 -8.65 -7.81
CA LEU A 346 -16.24 -7.48 -8.70
C LEU A 346 -17.48 -7.36 -9.60
N THR A 347 -18.05 -8.49 -10.05
CA THR A 347 -19.27 -8.49 -10.87
C THR A 347 -20.48 -8.00 -10.09
N GLU A 348 -20.64 -8.40 -8.82
CA GLU A 348 -21.73 -7.91 -7.97
C GLU A 348 -21.55 -6.43 -7.62
N ILE A 349 -20.30 -6.00 -7.38
CA ILE A 349 -19.99 -4.58 -7.15
C ILE A 349 -20.41 -3.74 -8.36
N ARG A 350 -20.11 -4.20 -9.59
CA ARG A 350 -20.51 -3.52 -10.84
C ARG A 350 -22.03 -3.35 -10.98
N GLN A 351 -22.82 -4.17 -10.30
CA GLN A 351 -24.30 -4.12 -10.33
C GLN A 351 -24.89 -3.20 -9.27
N LEU A 352 -24.11 -2.75 -8.27
CA LEU A 352 -24.60 -1.84 -7.23
C LEU A 352 -25.18 -0.55 -7.83
N PRO A 353 -26.20 0.07 -7.19
CA PRO A 353 -26.86 1.27 -7.69
C PRO A 353 -25.90 2.40 -8.11
N TYR A 354 -24.81 2.57 -7.35
CA TYR A 354 -23.75 3.54 -7.64
C TYR A 354 -23.17 3.40 -9.06
N PHE A 355 -23.04 2.17 -9.57
CA PHE A 355 -22.50 1.87 -10.90
C PHE A 355 -23.58 1.64 -11.95
N SER A 356 -24.69 0.98 -11.59
CA SER A 356 -25.73 0.59 -12.54
C SER A 356 -26.64 1.75 -12.95
N LYS A 357 -26.86 2.73 -12.07
CA LYS A 357 -27.63 3.95 -12.38
C LYS A 357 -26.78 5.08 -12.97
N SER A 358 -25.47 4.87 -13.05
CA SER A 358 -24.55 5.89 -13.56
C SER A 358 -24.77 6.11 -15.06
N THR A 359 -24.95 7.37 -15.45
CA THR A 359 -25.01 7.78 -16.86
C THR A 359 -23.63 8.01 -17.47
N ILE A 360 -22.56 7.68 -16.74
CA ILE A 360 -21.19 7.92 -17.19
C ILE A 360 -20.84 7.01 -18.36
N GLU A 361 -20.52 7.66 -19.46
CA GLU A 361 -19.93 7.00 -20.61
C GLU A 361 -18.44 6.73 -20.45
N LEU A 362 -18.07 5.49 -20.71
CA LEU A 362 -16.69 5.06 -20.87
C LEU A 362 -16.28 5.18 -22.33
N LYS A 363 -15.95 6.40 -22.75
CA LYS A 363 -15.64 6.73 -24.15
C LYS A 363 -14.54 5.85 -24.73
N GLU A 364 -13.54 5.49 -23.92
CA GLU A 364 -12.41 4.67 -24.35
C GLU A 364 -12.79 3.22 -24.65
N LEU A 365 -13.90 2.73 -24.08
CA LEU A 365 -14.41 1.38 -24.36
C LEU A 365 -15.26 1.29 -25.63
N ARG A 366 -15.82 2.40 -26.14
CA ARG A 366 -16.66 2.39 -27.35
C ARG A 366 -15.96 1.78 -28.56
N ASN A 367 -14.67 2.05 -28.70
CA ASN A 367 -13.83 1.59 -29.81
C ASN A 367 -12.89 0.47 -29.39
N PHE A 368 -13.03 -0.05 -28.17
CA PHE A 368 -12.14 -1.08 -27.66
C PHE A 368 -12.51 -2.43 -28.25
N THR A 369 -11.57 -3.02 -28.99
CA THR A 369 -11.66 -4.41 -29.43
C THR A 369 -10.59 -5.21 -28.69
N PRO A 370 -10.97 -6.22 -27.88
CA PRO A 370 -10.00 -7.11 -27.25
C PRO A 370 -9.14 -7.78 -28.32
N MET A 371 -7.84 -7.90 -28.09
CA MET A 371 -6.99 -8.63 -29.03
C MET A 371 -7.45 -10.09 -29.17
N PRO A 372 -7.70 -10.55 -30.41
CA PRO A 372 -8.10 -11.92 -30.66
C PRO A 372 -6.92 -12.89 -30.47
N GLY A 373 -7.27 -14.15 -30.23
CA GLY A 373 -6.32 -15.26 -30.11
C GLY A 373 -6.12 -15.76 -28.69
N GLU A 374 -5.75 -17.04 -28.60
CA GLU A 374 -5.47 -17.70 -27.33
C GLU A 374 -4.03 -17.42 -26.87
N TYR A 375 -3.82 -17.56 -25.56
CA TYR A 375 -2.49 -17.61 -25.00
C TYR A 375 -1.71 -18.82 -25.51
N SER A 376 -0.39 -18.70 -25.59
CA SER A 376 0.48 -19.86 -25.80
C SER A 376 0.33 -20.86 -24.65
N ASN A 377 0.68 -22.12 -24.90
CA ASN A 377 0.62 -23.16 -23.87
C ASN A 377 1.46 -22.81 -22.64
N ASP A 378 2.64 -22.23 -22.80
CA ASP A 378 3.49 -21.79 -21.68
C ASP A 378 2.80 -20.75 -20.79
N VAL A 379 2.08 -19.80 -21.40
CA VAL A 379 1.31 -18.78 -20.66
C VAL A 379 0.13 -19.42 -19.95
N LYS A 380 -0.58 -20.37 -20.59
CA LYS A 380 -1.68 -21.12 -19.94
C LYS A 380 -1.16 -21.88 -18.72
N ILE A 381 -0.04 -22.58 -18.85
CA ILE A 381 0.62 -23.32 -17.76
C ILE A 381 1.02 -22.36 -16.63
N LEU A 382 1.62 -21.21 -16.96
CA LEU A 382 2.01 -20.20 -15.96
C LEU A 382 0.81 -19.71 -15.13
N LEU A 383 -0.31 -19.38 -15.79
CA LEU A 383 -1.53 -18.91 -15.12
C LEU A 383 -2.18 -20.03 -14.28
N GLU A 384 -2.15 -21.27 -14.77
CA GLU A 384 -2.67 -22.42 -14.04
C GLU A 384 -1.82 -22.73 -12.79
N GLN A 385 -0.49 -22.71 -12.90
CA GLN A 385 0.44 -22.89 -11.78
C GLN A 385 0.18 -21.88 -10.67
N TRP A 386 -0.04 -20.62 -11.04
CA TRP A 386 -0.39 -19.57 -10.08
C TRP A 386 -1.73 -19.90 -9.37
N THR A 387 -2.74 -20.26 -10.14
CA THR A 387 -4.08 -20.60 -9.63
C THR A 387 -4.02 -21.78 -8.65
N ASN A 388 -3.26 -22.81 -9.00
CA ASN A 388 -3.06 -24.00 -8.16
C ASN A 388 -2.28 -23.69 -6.88
N THR A 389 -1.28 -22.81 -6.94
CA THR A 389 -0.53 -22.35 -5.76
C THR A 389 -1.44 -21.62 -4.78
N MET A 390 -2.36 -20.79 -5.28
CA MET A 390 -3.34 -20.10 -4.43
C MET A 390 -4.39 -21.06 -3.85
N ARG A 391 -4.85 -22.06 -4.62
CA ARG A 391 -5.75 -23.10 -4.12
C ARG A 391 -5.10 -23.96 -3.03
N LYS A 392 -3.81 -24.31 -3.14
CA LYS A 392 -3.09 -25.06 -2.11
C LYS A 392 -2.96 -24.27 -0.80
N LYS A 393 -2.79 -22.95 -0.87
CA LYS A 393 -2.84 -22.05 0.30
C LYS A 393 -4.24 -21.96 0.97
N ARG A 394 -5.31 -22.49 0.33
CA ARG A 394 -6.66 -22.60 0.90
C ARG A 394 -6.76 -23.69 1.97
N ASN A 395 -5.90 -24.71 1.93
CA ASN A 395 -5.91 -25.85 2.85
C ASN A 395 -4.60 -26.00 3.65
N PRO A 396 -4.20 -25.05 4.54
CA PRO A 396 -3.12 -25.32 5.50
C PRO A 396 -3.59 -26.18 6.68
N SER A 397 -4.90 -26.34 6.88
CA SER A 397 -5.48 -27.22 7.89
C SER A 397 -5.97 -28.51 7.24
N MET A 398 -5.60 -29.66 7.81
CA MET A 398 -5.90 -31.05 7.38
C MET A 398 -4.89 -31.83 6.54
N LYS A 399 -3.58 -31.54 6.56
CA LYS A 399 -2.56 -32.54 6.16
C LYS A 399 -1.28 -32.50 7.00
N THR A 400 -1.42 -32.63 8.32
CA THR A 400 -0.34 -33.08 9.22
C THR A 400 -0.93 -33.51 10.57
N SER A 401 -1.61 -34.65 10.62
CA SER A 401 -1.87 -35.35 11.89
C SER A 401 -2.26 -36.84 11.80
N ILE A 402 -2.22 -37.47 10.61
CA ILE A 402 -2.66 -38.89 10.50
C ILE A 402 -1.55 -39.84 9.96
N ALA A 403 -0.41 -39.34 9.49
CA ALA A 403 0.60 -40.21 8.86
C ALA A 403 1.86 -40.55 9.71
N GLU A 404 1.97 -40.08 10.96
CA GLU A 404 3.17 -40.34 11.80
C GLU A 404 2.86 -40.90 13.19
N LYS A 405 1.77 -41.66 13.33
CA LYS A 405 1.45 -42.37 14.58
C LYS A 405 1.27 -43.88 14.39
N ARG A 406 2.10 -44.48 13.54
CA ARG A 406 2.28 -45.95 13.46
C ARG A 406 3.70 -46.28 13.02
N LYS A 407 4.67 -46.05 13.90
CA LYS A 407 5.90 -46.85 14.02
C LYS A 407 6.70 -46.34 15.21
N ASN A 408 7.10 -47.28 16.05
CA ASN A 408 8.02 -47.19 17.20
C ASN A 408 7.36 -47.36 18.57
N SER A 409 6.85 -48.57 18.78
CA SER A 409 6.92 -49.26 20.06
C SER A 409 8.35 -49.80 20.25
N ALA A 410 9.13 -49.18 21.13
CA ALA A 410 10.29 -49.78 21.79
C ALA A 410 10.69 -48.95 23.03
N VAL A 411 10.25 -49.42 24.19
CA VAL A 411 10.83 -49.21 25.54
C VAL A 411 12.05 -50.17 25.64
N PRO A 412 13.13 -49.98 26.46
CA PRO A 412 13.23 -49.30 27.77
C PRO A 412 14.55 -48.53 28.11
N LYS A 413 14.52 -47.66 29.14
CA LYS A 413 15.08 -47.90 30.50
C LYS A 413 15.22 -46.59 31.29
N GLN A 414 14.89 -46.72 32.57
CA GLN A 414 14.97 -45.71 33.62
C GLN A 414 16.41 -45.33 33.95
N MET A 415 16.63 -44.06 34.32
CA MET A 415 17.44 -43.73 35.48
C MET A 415 16.96 -42.41 36.11
N GLU A 416 16.95 -42.46 37.42
CA GLU A 416 16.34 -41.59 38.43
C GLU A 416 17.27 -40.41 38.76
N THR A 417 16.73 -39.22 39.04
CA THR A 417 17.19 -38.36 40.18
C THR A 417 16.33 -37.10 40.36
N SER A 418 15.62 -37.10 41.49
CA SER A 418 15.44 -36.03 42.49
C SER A 418 14.97 -34.61 42.10
N ILE A 419 13.70 -34.34 42.46
CA ILE A 419 13.24 -33.36 43.48
C ILE A 419 13.90 -31.97 43.50
N ILE A 420 13.08 -30.92 43.29
CA ILE A 420 12.74 -29.86 44.27
C ILE A 420 11.48 -29.12 43.77
N ASN A 421 10.41 -29.27 44.55
CA ASN A 421 9.23 -28.39 44.55
C ASN A 421 9.53 -27.23 45.49
N LEU A 422 9.31 -25.99 45.06
CA LEU A 422 9.04 -24.89 46.00
C LEU A 422 7.88 -24.04 45.47
N SER A 423 6.70 -24.38 45.96
CA SER A 423 5.54 -23.51 46.10
C SER A 423 5.83 -22.39 47.11
N TYR A 424 5.44 -21.15 46.80
CA TYR A 424 5.19 -20.15 47.83
C TYR A 424 4.09 -19.16 47.39
N THR A 425 2.95 -19.26 48.04
CA THR A 425 2.01 -18.16 48.34
C THR A 425 1.82 -18.18 49.85
N PRO A 426 1.79 -17.01 50.50
CA PRO A 426 0.52 -16.49 51.03
C PRO A 426 0.46 -14.94 50.92
N THR A 427 -0.61 -14.16 51.16
CA THR A 427 -1.71 -14.29 52.13
C THR A 427 -2.82 -13.27 51.75
N THR A 428 -4.08 -13.72 51.83
CA THR A 428 -5.30 -13.06 52.35
C THR A 428 -5.41 -11.53 52.52
N SER A 429 -6.53 -10.95 52.07
CA SER A 429 -7.69 -10.62 52.95
C SER A 429 -8.88 -10.01 52.19
N SER A 430 -10.04 -10.66 52.37
CA SER A 430 -11.42 -10.15 52.60
C SER A 430 -11.97 -8.96 51.78
N SER A 431 -13.25 -8.83 51.42
CA SER A 431 -14.51 -9.58 51.57
C SER A 431 -15.56 -8.64 50.93
N SER A 432 -16.43 -9.08 50.02
CA SER A 432 -17.88 -9.27 50.25
C SER A 432 -18.51 -9.63 48.90
N THR A 433 -19.18 -10.78 48.72
CA THR A 433 -20.64 -10.99 48.87
C THR A 433 -21.45 -9.83 48.27
N THR A 434 -22.39 -10.01 47.33
CA THR A 434 -23.45 -11.04 47.29
C THR A 434 -24.21 -10.93 45.94
N THR A 435 -24.60 -12.08 45.34
CA THR A 435 -25.92 -12.44 44.74
C THR A 435 -26.70 -11.40 43.91
N THR A 436 -27.36 -11.67 42.77
CA THR A 436 -28.02 -12.88 42.24
C THR A 436 -28.56 -12.53 40.84
N LYS A 437 -28.42 -13.44 39.87
CA LYS A 437 -29.25 -13.48 38.65
C LYS A 437 -30.57 -14.21 38.95
N PRO A 438 -31.66 -13.85 38.27
CA PRO A 438 -32.44 -14.89 37.61
C PRO A 438 -32.83 -14.56 36.16
N SER A 439 -32.70 -15.60 35.33
CA SER A 439 -33.68 -16.14 34.36
C SER A 439 -34.54 -15.22 33.47
N ALA A 440 -34.54 -15.56 32.18
CA ALA A 440 -35.50 -15.15 31.16
C ALA A 440 -36.98 -15.44 31.52
N PRO A 441 -37.94 -14.86 30.77
CA PRO A 441 -38.64 -15.72 29.81
C PRO A 441 -39.01 -15.10 28.45
N LEU A 442 -39.38 -16.05 27.60
CA LEU A 442 -39.91 -16.10 26.23
C LEU A 442 -40.92 -15.03 25.73
N SER A 443 -40.70 -14.69 24.45
CA SER A 443 -41.62 -14.59 23.28
C SER A 443 -43.04 -14.02 23.40
N SER A 444 -43.36 -13.09 22.49
CA SER A 444 -44.68 -12.97 21.84
C SER A 444 -44.55 -12.42 20.41
N PRO A 445 -45.50 -12.74 19.49
CA PRO A 445 -45.31 -12.73 18.05
C PRO A 445 -45.89 -11.51 17.32
N MET A 446 -45.33 -11.23 16.14
CA MET A 446 -45.76 -10.23 15.16
C MET A 446 -47.07 -10.62 14.44
N PRO A 447 -47.91 -9.66 14.03
CA PRO A 447 -49.12 -9.90 13.23
C PRO A 447 -48.80 -10.12 11.73
N PRO A 448 -49.70 -10.79 10.97
CA PRO A 448 -49.44 -11.25 9.60
C PRO A 448 -49.56 -10.16 8.52
N PRO A 449 -48.95 -10.37 7.33
CA PRO A 449 -48.99 -9.41 6.23
C PRO A 449 -50.29 -9.50 5.41
N VAL A 450 -50.71 -8.33 4.94
CA VAL A 450 -51.88 -8.09 4.08
C VAL A 450 -51.63 -8.63 2.67
N SER A 451 -52.55 -9.46 2.18
CA SER A 451 -52.63 -9.95 0.80
C SER A 451 -52.85 -8.80 -0.18
N GLN A 452 -51.90 -8.56 -1.09
CA GLN A 452 -52.13 -7.72 -2.27
C GLN A 452 -52.56 -8.58 -3.46
N GLN A 453 -53.76 -8.29 -3.93
CA GLN A 453 -54.35 -8.81 -5.15
C GLN A 453 -53.55 -8.39 -6.38
N THR A 454 -53.34 -9.35 -7.27
CA THR A 454 -52.87 -9.20 -8.64
C THR A 454 -53.86 -8.37 -9.46
N MET A 455 -53.46 -7.20 -9.95
CA MET A 455 -54.17 -6.47 -11.01
C MET A 455 -53.46 -6.66 -12.35
N ALA A 456 -54.26 -7.04 -13.34
CA ALA A 456 -53.89 -7.36 -14.71
C ALA A 456 -53.53 -6.12 -15.54
N THR A 457 -52.65 -6.31 -16.52
CA THR A 457 -52.25 -5.33 -17.54
C THR A 457 -53.28 -5.22 -18.67
N PRO A 458 -53.56 -4.00 -19.21
CA PRO A 458 -54.42 -3.82 -20.37
C PRO A 458 -53.67 -4.06 -21.70
N PRO A 459 -54.39 -4.40 -22.80
CA PRO A 459 -53.79 -4.68 -24.10
C PRO A 459 -53.41 -3.40 -24.88
N PRO A 460 -52.52 -3.50 -25.88
CA PRO A 460 -52.10 -2.36 -26.69
C PRO A 460 -53.11 -2.00 -27.79
N PRO A 461 -53.16 -0.71 -28.21
CA PRO A 461 -54.07 -0.22 -29.26
C PRO A 461 -53.58 -0.53 -30.70
N PRO A 462 -54.48 -0.44 -31.70
CA PRO A 462 -54.27 -0.92 -33.08
C PRO A 462 -53.27 -0.12 -33.91
#